data_AF-Q3A772-F1
#
_entry.id   AF-Q3A772-F1
#
_cell.length_a   1.000
_cell.length_b   1.000
_cell.length_c   1.000
_cell.angle_alpha   90.00
_cell.angle_beta   90.00
_cell.angle_gamma   90.00
#
_symmetry.space_group_name_H-M   'P 1'
#
loop_
_entity.id
_entity.type
_entity.pdbx_description
1 polymer ?
#
loop_
_entity_poly.entity_id
_entity_poly.type
_entity_poly.pdbx_seq_one_letter_code
_entity_poly.pdbx_strand_id
1 'polypeptide(L)'
;MYPSAVIIHCSLTPRTGKCRQEAEKISRFFHRNDLINLRVNEQPNEKTLKGLQMSSLSQKIAAAFSILLLSVCLPGCGNSERTTNTDTAESTVTAETPTRTKNIIVMIGDGMGFNHYRAASLFLYGEPEGQPYTAFPLRIAMSTYPATGQYDPDTFWATFDAARQGATDSAAAATAMATGSKTYRYAVGVDAERRKLPNIVETAEASGRATGIVTSVQFSHATPAGFGAHNPTRKNYEEIARDLLTKSGLEVLMGSGHPWYDDSGQLRETPNSYSFIGGESTWDALLQGDMGNDCDKDGIIDPWTLIEEREAFRKLADGATPKRVLGIARVARTLQQKRGEAGEVSDKAFAQPFITSVPTLAEMSRGALNVLDNDPDGFFLMIEGGAIDWASHANQTDRMIEEQVDFDRAVASVIKWVETHSSWQDTLLIVTADHECGFLNGAGPSTQWNPLVSKGILHQPSVQWHSTGHTNALVPLFAKGAGTQLLREEVRPRPDPVRGPYLDNTSVGNVVMTLLAPKRH
;
A
#
# COMPACT_ATOMS: atom_id res chain seq x y z
N MET A 1 13.89 22.79 0.36
CA MET A 1 12.91 23.16 -0.69
C MET A 1 11.54 22.80 -0.14
N TYR A 2 10.58 23.73 -0.15
CA TYR A 2 9.23 23.49 0.37
C TYR A 2 8.43 22.61 -0.61
N PRO A 3 7.61 21.66 -0.16
CA PRO A 3 6.71 20.93 -1.04
C PRO A 3 5.70 21.90 -1.66
N SER A 4 5.40 21.71 -2.95
CA SER A 4 4.63 22.65 -3.77
C SER A 4 3.19 22.89 -3.30
N ALA A 5 2.68 22.11 -2.34
CA ALA A 5 1.40 22.40 -1.68
C ALA A 5 1.42 23.73 -0.89
N VAL A 6 2.57 24.10 -0.31
CA VAL A 6 2.74 25.39 0.38
C VAL A 6 2.94 26.54 -0.62
N ILE A 7 3.48 26.26 -1.79
CA ILE A 7 3.79 27.26 -2.83
C ILE A 7 2.54 27.61 -3.65
N ILE A 8 1.66 26.65 -3.92
CA ILE A 8 0.44 26.88 -4.72
C ILE A 8 -0.57 27.76 -3.95
N HIS A 9 -0.65 27.65 -2.62
CA HIS A 9 -1.66 28.42 -1.87
C HIS A 9 -1.33 29.92 -1.72
N CYS A 10 -0.06 30.33 -1.66
CA CYS A 10 0.31 31.75 -1.61
C CYS A 10 0.68 32.36 -2.98
N SER A 11 0.65 31.62 -4.10
CA SER A 11 0.97 32.18 -5.43
C SER A 11 -0.20 32.85 -6.14
N LEU A 12 -1.43 32.77 -5.60
CA LEU A 12 -2.63 33.29 -6.26
C LEU A 12 -3.30 34.50 -5.58
N THR A 13 -2.78 35.06 -4.47
CA THR A 13 -3.33 36.29 -3.85
C THR A 13 -2.27 37.22 -3.26
N PRO A 14 -2.53 38.56 -3.18
CA PRO A 14 -1.54 39.53 -2.74
C PRO A 14 -1.12 39.32 -1.28
N ARG A 15 0.17 39.56 -1.02
CA ARG A 15 0.88 39.49 0.26
C ARG A 15 0.10 40.16 1.41
N THR A 16 -0.66 39.39 2.17
CA THR A 16 -1.18 39.79 3.48
C THR A 16 -0.52 38.95 4.57
N GLY A 17 -0.31 39.54 5.77
CA GLY A 17 0.30 38.84 6.92
C GLY A 17 -0.43 37.54 7.32
N LYS A 18 -1.71 37.40 6.96
CA LYS A 18 -2.51 36.20 7.17
C LYS A 18 -2.07 35.01 6.28
N CYS A 19 -1.74 35.21 4.99
CA CYS A 19 -1.25 34.10 4.12
C CYS A 19 0.06 33.51 4.68
N ARG A 20 0.96 34.39 5.14
CA ARG A 20 2.23 33.96 5.73
C ARG A 20 2.04 33.15 7.02
N GLN A 21 1.16 33.60 7.91
CA GLN A 21 0.86 32.87 9.15
C GLN A 21 0.25 31.49 8.87
N GLU A 22 -0.67 31.39 7.90
CA GLU A 22 -1.25 30.10 7.50
C GLU A 22 -0.22 29.18 6.84
N ALA A 23 0.62 29.70 5.94
CA ALA A 23 1.71 28.93 5.34
C ALA A 23 2.72 28.42 6.40
N GLU A 24 3.05 29.22 7.41
CA GLU A 24 3.91 28.82 8.53
C GLU A 24 3.23 27.78 9.44
N LYS A 25 1.91 27.82 9.61
CA LYS A 25 1.15 26.77 10.33
C LYS A 25 1.17 25.45 9.56
N ILE A 26 0.86 25.49 8.26
CA ILE A 26 0.91 24.31 7.38
C ILE A 26 2.32 23.72 7.39
N SER A 27 3.35 24.53 7.16
CA SER A 27 4.74 24.07 7.19
C SER A 27 5.10 23.39 8.52
N ARG A 28 4.75 24.00 9.66
CA ARG A 28 4.99 23.41 10.99
C ARG A 28 4.24 22.10 11.20
N PHE A 29 3.00 22.00 10.72
CA PHE A 29 2.23 20.76 10.78
C PHE A 29 2.91 19.63 9.99
N PHE A 30 3.37 19.93 8.77
CA PHE A 30 4.04 18.94 7.93
C PHE A 30 5.37 18.47 8.54
N HIS A 31 6.15 19.37 9.15
CA HIS A 31 7.37 19.00 9.86
C HIS A 31 7.09 18.18 11.12
N ARG A 32 6.14 18.63 11.96
CA ARG A 32 5.84 17.97 13.23
C ARG A 32 5.34 16.53 13.04
N ASN A 33 4.60 16.29 11.96
CA ASN A 33 4.02 14.98 11.69
C ASN A 33 4.84 14.16 10.68
N ASP A 34 6.00 14.62 10.21
CA ASP A 34 6.82 13.92 9.20
C ASP A 34 6.07 13.65 7.87
N LEU A 35 5.41 14.69 7.34
CA LEU A 35 4.60 14.63 6.11
C LEU A 35 5.28 15.22 4.87
N ILE A 36 6.51 15.72 5.00
CA ILE A 36 7.15 16.59 3.99
C ILE A 36 7.36 15.85 2.64
N ASN A 37 7.53 14.53 2.67
CA ASN A 37 7.89 13.72 1.50
C ASN A 37 6.70 13.12 0.73
N LEU A 38 5.46 13.48 1.05
CA LEU A 38 4.27 12.84 0.47
C LEU A 38 3.92 13.29 -0.97
N ARG A 39 4.68 14.19 -1.59
CA ARG A 39 4.52 14.55 -3.01
C ARG A 39 5.68 13.99 -3.83
N VAL A 40 5.40 12.99 -4.65
CA VAL A 40 6.29 12.56 -5.75
C VAL A 40 5.70 13.11 -7.05
N ASN A 41 6.09 14.33 -7.40
CA ASN A 41 6.18 14.84 -8.78
C ASN A 41 6.45 16.36 -8.76
N GLU A 42 7.73 16.73 -8.68
CA GLU A 42 8.23 17.83 -9.50
C GLU A 42 9.48 17.32 -10.21
N GLN A 43 9.40 17.21 -11.54
CA GLN A 43 10.60 17.23 -12.37
C GLN A 43 11.45 18.43 -11.94
N PRO A 44 12.77 18.27 -11.73
CA PRO A 44 13.61 19.38 -11.33
C PRO A 44 13.53 20.48 -12.40
N ASN A 45 12.92 21.60 -12.05
CA ASN A 45 12.82 22.75 -12.91
C ASN A 45 14.25 23.24 -13.26
N GLU A 46 14.51 23.57 -14.53
CA GLU A 46 15.82 23.93 -15.13
C GLU A 46 16.63 24.99 -14.36
N LYS A 47 16.00 25.71 -13.42
CA LYS A 47 16.63 26.73 -12.58
C LYS A 47 17.49 26.16 -11.44
N THR A 48 17.38 24.88 -11.09
CA THR A 48 18.17 24.25 -10.02
C THR A 48 19.58 23.83 -10.48
N LEU A 49 19.82 23.76 -11.81
CA LEU A 49 21.12 23.37 -12.39
C LEU A 49 22.14 24.51 -12.54
N LYS A 50 21.79 25.75 -12.18
CA LYS A 50 22.73 26.89 -12.21
C LYS A 50 23.40 27.21 -10.86
N GLY A 51 23.20 26.38 -9.84
CA GLY A 51 23.74 26.58 -8.49
C GLY A 51 25.03 25.80 -8.16
N LEU A 52 25.54 24.96 -9.07
CA LEU A 52 26.76 24.18 -8.86
C LEU A 52 27.78 24.44 -9.97
N GLN A 53 28.48 25.56 -9.82
CA GLN A 53 29.83 25.84 -10.33
C GLN A 53 30.61 26.27 -9.07
N MET A 54 31.76 25.74 -8.67
CA MET A 54 32.79 24.95 -9.32
C MET A 54 33.55 24.14 -8.25
N SER A 55 33.97 22.92 -8.57
CA SER A 55 35.33 22.48 -8.25
C SER A 55 35.84 21.61 -9.41
N SER A 56 37.13 21.76 -9.66
CA SER A 56 37.86 21.38 -10.87
C SER A 56 37.70 19.92 -11.31
N LEU A 57 37.46 19.69 -12.61
CA LEU A 57 38.40 19.12 -13.58
C LEU A 57 37.66 18.85 -14.91
N SER A 58 38.40 18.92 -16.02
CA SER A 58 38.02 18.58 -17.41
C SER A 58 37.05 19.50 -18.18
N GLN A 59 37.54 20.67 -18.60
CA GLN A 59 37.19 21.27 -19.90
C GLN A 59 37.99 20.56 -21.00
N LYS A 60 37.33 19.75 -21.84
CA LYS A 60 37.75 19.54 -23.23
C LYS A 60 36.52 19.25 -24.10
N ILE A 61 36.35 20.10 -25.12
CA ILE A 61 35.61 19.89 -26.37
C ILE A 61 34.11 20.28 -26.33
N ALA A 62 33.85 21.56 -26.61
CA ALA A 62 32.65 22.00 -27.31
C ALA A 62 33.06 23.10 -28.31
N ALA A 63 33.15 22.75 -29.59
CA ALA A 63 33.22 23.69 -30.70
C ALA A 63 32.64 23.02 -31.96
N ALA A 64 31.94 23.82 -32.74
CA ALA A 64 31.20 23.52 -33.99
C ALA A 64 29.77 23.01 -33.73
N PHE A 65 28.69 23.68 -34.15
CA PHE A 65 28.49 24.42 -35.40
C PHE A 65 27.45 25.53 -35.24
N SER A 66 27.65 26.64 -35.96
CA SER A 66 26.62 27.61 -36.30
C SER A 66 26.99 28.37 -37.57
N ILE A 67 25.97 28.59 -38.41
CA ILE A 67 25.83 29.56 -39.52
C ILE A 67 26.27 29.10 -40.93
N LEU A 68 25.30 29.00 -41.87
CA LEU A 68 25.17 29.96 -42.99
C LEU A 68 23.79 29.89 -43.70
N LEU A 69 23.35 31.06 -44.18
CA LEU A 69 22.06 31.44 -44.77
C LEU A 69 22.12 31.60 -46.31
N LEU A 70 21.00 31.25 -46.97
CA LEU A 70 20.26 31.89 -48.10
C LEU A 70 20.73 32.00 -49.58
N SER A 71 19.73 31.78 -50.49
CA SER A 71 19.42 32.43 -51.82
C SER A 71 19.96 31.76 -53.13
N VAL A 72 19.29 31.56 -54.29
CA VAL A 72 17.95 31.84 -54.91
C VAL A 72 17.84 31.12 -56.31
N CYS A 73 16.60 30.82 -56.78
CA CYS A 73 16.03 30.57 -58.16
C CYS A 73 16.36 29.36 -59.10
N LEU A 74 15.34 28.50 -59.28
CA LEU A 74 14.67 27.82 -60.46
C LEU A 74 15.34 27.74 -61.89
N PRO A 75 14.84 26.90 -62.84
CA PRO A 75 14.78 25.43 -62.90
C PRO A 75 15.31 24.86 -64.25
N GLY A 76 15.73 23.59 -64.33
CA GLY A 76 16.17 23.00 -65.61
C GLY A 76 16.22 21.48 -65.61
N CYS A 77 15.40 20.88 -66.49
CA CYS A 77 15.22 19.46 -66.72
C CYS A 77 16.51 18.71 -67.09
N GLY A 78 16.58 17.43 -66.71
CA GLY A 78 17.52 16.48 -67.31
C GLY A 78 17.63 15.18 -66.52
N ASN A 79 16.76 14.22 -66.85
CA ASN A 79 16.80 12.83 -66.39
C ASN A 79 18.21 12.23 -66.48
N SER A 80 18.66 11.57 -65.41
CA SER A 80 19.15 10.20 -65.49
C SER A 80 19.28 9.56 -64.11
N GLU A 81 18.87 8.30 -64.07
CA GLU A 81 19.37 7.24 -63.21
C GLU A 81 18.78 6.96 -61.83
N ARG A 82 18.33 5.69 -61.77
CA ARG A 82 18.58 4.71 -60.72
C ARG A 82 17.55 4.67 -59.60
N THR A 83 16.62 3.75 -59.81
CA THR A 83 15.76 3.12 -58.81
C THR A 83 16.57 2.68 -57.58
N THR A 84 16.37 3.37 -56.47
CA THR A 84 16.61 2.85 -55.13
C THR A 84 15.28 2.76 -54.41
N ASN A 85 14.86 1.53 -54.13
CA ASN A 85 13.74 1.22 -53.26
C ASN A 85 13.92 1.97 -51.93
N THR A 86 12.96 2.80 -51.59
CA THR A 86 12.80 3.34 -50.24
C THR A 86 12.11 2.28 -49.39
N ASP A 87 12.90 1.51 -48.65
CA ASP A 87 12.40 0.78 -47.48
C ASP A 87 12.01 1.81 -46.42
N THR A 88 10.72 2.11 -46.34
CA THR A 88 10.11 2.70 -45.15
C THR A 88 10.09 1.65 -44.06
N ALA A 89 11.17 1.58 -43.28
CA ALA A 89 11.16 0.86 -42.01
C ALA A 89 10.32 1.65 -41.01
N GLU A 90 9.03 1.29 -40.93
CA GLU A 90 8.20 1.56 -39.76
C GLU A 90 8.89 0.95 -38.54
N SER A 91 9.41 1.81 -37.66
CA SER A 91 9.91 1.40 -36.35
C SER A 91 8.70 1.04 -35.48
N THR A 92 8.21 -0.19 -35.63
CA THR A 92 7.35 -0.81 -34.64
C THR A 92 8.16 -1.00 -33.37
N VAL A 93 8.01 -0.10 -32.42
CA VAL A 93 8.44 -0.32 -31.04
C VAL A 93 7.56 -1.43 -30.49
N THR A 94 7.97 -2.68 -30.69
CA THR A 94 7.42 -3.81 -29.95
C THR A 94 7.74 -3.58 -28.48
N ALA A 95 6.72 -3.33 -27.66
CA ALA A 95 6.86 -3.35 -26.22
C ALA A 95 7.32 -4.77 -25.83
N GLU A 96 8.60 -4.91 -25.49
CA GLU A 96 9.12 -6.16 -24.95
C GLU A 96 8.32 -6.48 -23.68
N THR A 97 7.74 -7.68 -23.65
CA THR A 97 7.06 -8.20 -22.46
C THR A 97 8.12 -8.39 -21.37
N PRO A 98 7.98 -7.81 -20.16
CA PRO A 98 8.97 -7.97 -19.10
C PRO A 98 9.23 -9.45 -18.85
N THR A 99 10.47 -9.91 -19.02
CA THR A 99 10.79 -11.34 -19.06
C THR A 99 10.80 -12.04 -17.69
N ARG A 100 10.65 -11.29 -16.57
CA ARG A 100 10.43 -11.80 -15.21
C ARG A 100 10.03 -10.64 -14.28
N THR A 101 8.89 -10.74 -13.57
CA THR A 101 8.64 -9.87 -12.40
C THR A 101 9.49 -10.40 -11.25
N LYS A 102 10.47 -9.60 -10.81
CA LYS A 102 11.38 -9.96 -9.71
C LYS A 102 10.68 -9.78 -8.36
N ASN A 103 10.13 -8.59 -8.13
CA ASN A 103 9.53 -8.21 -6.85
C ASN A 103 8.03 -7.94 -7.02
N ILE A 104 7.22 -8.41 -6.07
CA ILE A 104 5.77 -8.13 -6.05
C ILE A 104 5.39 -7.60 -4.68
N ILE A 105 4.79 -6.42 -4.66
CA ILE A 105 4.35 -5.75 -3.43
C ILE A 105 2.86 -5.49 -3.51
N VAL A 106 2.11 -5.98 -2.52
CA VAL A 106 0.67 -5.76 -2.39
C VAL A 106 0.42 -4.97 -1.12
N MET A 107 -0.08 -3.74 -1.27
CA MET A 107 -0.42 -2.86 -0.16
C MET A 107 -1.93 -2.75 -0.01
N ILE A 108 -2.43 -3.04 1.19
CA ILE A 108 -3.86 -3.14 1.51
C ILE A 108 -4.22 -2.10 2.57
N GLY A 109 -5.10 -1.15 2.26
CA GLY A 109 -5.79 -0.38 3.28
C GLY A 109 -7.06 -1.13 3.68
N ASP A 110 -7.09 -1.78 4.86
CA ASP A 110 -8.27 -2.54 5.30
C ASP A 110 -9.46 -1.57 5.42
N GLY A 111 -10.58 -1.88 4.76
CA GLY A 111 -11.77 -1.01 4.75
C GLY A 111 -11.65 0.27 3.89
N MET A 112 -10.54 0.46 3.15
CA MET A 112 -10.27 1.68 2.36
C MET A 112 -11.15 1.75 1.10
N GLY A 113 -12.31 2.41 1.23
CA GLY A 113 -13.12 2.81 0.08
C GLY A 113 -12.54 3.98 -0.70
N PHE A 114 -13.21 4.34 -1.81
CA PHE A 114 -12.82 5.52 -2.60
C PHE A 114 -12.83 6.82 -1.79
N ASN A 115 -13.75 6.95 -0.82
CA ASN A 115 -13.89 8.18 -0.05
C ASN A 115 -12.91 8.24 1.14
N HIS A 116 -12.30 7.13 1.56
CA HIS A 116 -11.27 7.10 2.61
C HIS A 116 -9.99 7.80 2.14
N TYR A 117 -9.38 7.34 1.05
CA TYR A 117 -8.17 7.96 0.51
C TYR A 117 -8.44 9.41 0.04
N ARG A 118 -9.63 9.70 -0.50
CA ARG A 118 -10.03 11.06 -0.89
C ARG A 118 -10.18 11.98 0.32
N ALA A 119 -10.68 11.49 1.46
CA ALA A 119 -10.79 12.29 2.67
C ALA A 119 -9.41 12.71 3.20
N ALA A 120 -8.46 11.78 3.24
CA ALA A 120 -7.06 12.09 3.54
C ALA A 120 -6.43 13.04 2.51
N SER A 121 -6.76 12.85 1.22
CA SER A 121 -6.27 13.72 0.15
C SER A 121 -6.77 15.16 0.29
N LEU A 122 -8.07 15.34 0.53
CA LEU A 122 -8.67 16.66 0.74
C LEU A 122 -8.09 17.33 1.99
N PHE A 123 -7.86 16.55 3.06
CA PHE A 123 -7.22 17.05 4.26
C PHE A 123 -5.78 17.53 4.01
N LEU A 124 -4.94 16.75 3.32
CA LEU A 124 -3.53 17.11 3.12
C LEU A 124 -3.28 18.10 1.99
N TYR A 125 -4.04 18.00 0.90
CA TYR A 125 -3.74 18.68 -0.36
C TYR A 125 -4.84 19.62 -0.82
N GLY A 126 -6.02 19.59 -0.19
CA GLY A 126 -7.19 20.37 -0.61
C GLY A 126 -7.91 19.83 -1.85
N GLU A 127 -7.39 18.77 -2.47
CA GLU A 127 -7.83 18.15 -3.72
C GLU A 127 -8.08 16.64 -3.51
N PRO A 128 -8.95 15.97 -4.28
CA PRO A 128 -9.35 14.58 -4.01
C PRO A 128 -8.33 13.51 -4.43
N GLU A 129 -7.31 13.85 -5.24
CA GLU A 129 -6.33 12.89 -5.77
C GLU A 129 -4.88 13.40 -5.65
N GLY A 130 -4.37 13.45 -4.41
CA GLY A 130 -3.04 13.98 -4.11
C GLY A 130 -2.00 12.92 -3.73
N GLN A 131 -2.40 11.68 -3.44
CA GLN A 131 -1.47 10.60 -3.12
C GLN A 131 -0.67 10.15 -4.35
N PRO A 132 0.59 9.69 -4.19
CA PRO A 132 1.46 9.34 -5.32
C PRO A 132 0.92 8.18 -6.17
N TYR A 133 0.19 7.23 -5.57
CA TYR A 133 -0.40 6.10 -6.29
C TYR A 133 -1.62 6.47 -7.15
N THR A 134 -2.19 7.66 -6.97
CA THR A 134 -3.28 8.15 -7.85
C THR A 134 -2.80 8.51 -9.26
N ALA A 135 -1.48 8.66 -9.44
CA ALA A 135 -0.84 8.85 -10.74
C ALA A 135 -0.42 7.53 -11.42
N PHE A 136 -0.76 6.38 -10.84
CA PHE A 136 -0.41 5.09 -11.43
C PHE A 136 -1.13 4.85 -12.77
N PRO A 137 -0.48 4.14 -13.71
CA PRO A 137 -1.05 3.92 -15.04
C PRO A 137 -2.27 3.00 -15.03
N LEU A 138 -2.36 2.06 -14.09
CA LEU A 138 -3.59 1.29 -13.86
C LEU A 138 -4.34 1.87 -12.67
N ARG A 139 -5.57 2.31 -12.93
CA ARG A 139 -6.54 2.79 -11.95
C ARG A 139 -7.87 2.14 -12.29
N ILE A 140 -8.36 1.27 -11.42
CA ILE A 140 -9.57 0.50 -11.68
C ILE A 140 -10.30 0.21 -10.37
N ALA A 141 -11.59 -0.10 -10.43
CA ALA A 141 -12.32 -0.54 -9.26
C ALA A 141 -12.20 -2.06 -9.08
N MET A 142 -12.49 -2.57 -7.88
CA MET A 142 -12.41 -3.98 -7.56
C MET A 142 -13.58 -4.41 -6.67
N SER A 143 -14.22 -5.53 -7.00
CA SER A 143 -15.29 -6.13 -6.21
C SER A 143 -14.76 -7.09 -5.14
N THR A 144 -15.39 -7.08 -3.97
CA THR A 144 -14.92 -7.78 -2.78
C THR A 144 -16.10 -8.45 -2.03
N TYR A 145 -16.47 -9.63 -2.50
CA TYR A 145 -17.56 -10.43 -1.90
C TYR A 145 -17.09 -11.85 -1.56
N PRO A 146 -17.69 -12.54 -0.57
CA PRO A 146 -17.35 -13.93 -0.21
C PRO A 146 -17.95 -14.91 -1.22
N ALA A 147 -17.64 -16.21 -1.12
CA ALA A 147 -18.12 -17.24 -2.06
C ALA A 147 -19.66 -17.33 -2.18
N THR A 148 -20.39 -16.96 -1.12
CA THR A 148 -21.85 -16.93 -1.11
C THR A 148 -22.44 -15.58 -1.54
N GLY A 149 -21.59 -14.61 -1.86
CA GLY A 149 -21.97 -13.27 -2.27
C GLY A 149 -21.73 -13.03 -3.76
N GLN A 150 -22.11 -11.85 -4.21
CA GLN A 150 -21.84 -11.32 -5.55
C GLN A 150 -21.87 -9.80 -5.50
N TYR A 151 -21.25 -9.16 -6.50
CA TYR A 151 -21.44 -7.75 -6.77
C TYR A 151 -22.34 -7.58 -7.99
N ASP A 152 -23.49 -6.93 -7.82
CA ASP A 152 -24.36 -6.51 -8.89
C ASP A 152 -24.54 -4.98 -8.84
N PRO A 153 -24.16 -4.24 -9.89
CA PRO A 153 -24.16 -2.78 -9.86
C PRO A 153 -25.57 -2.19 -9.73
N ASP A 154 -26.59 -2.79 -10.35
CA ASP A 154 -27.96 -2.26 -10.29
C ASP A 154 -28.53 -2.37 -8.86
N THR A 155 -28.27 -3.51 -8.22
CA THR A 155 -28.67 -3.76 -6.84
C THR A 155 -27.90 -2.84 -5.88
N PHE A 156 -26.58 -2.70 -6.06
CA PHE A 156 -25.74 -1.90 -5.18
C PHE A 156 -26.17 -0.43 -5.14
N TRP A 157 -26.41 0.18 -6.30
CA TRP A 157 -26.75 1.61 -6.39
C TRP A 157 -28.23 1.93 -6.08
N ALA A 158 -29.07 0.92 -5.81
CA ALA A 158 -30.49 1.13 -5.56
C ALA A 158 -30.78 1.90 -4.25
N THR A 159 -30.13 1.51 -3.14
CA THR A 159 -30.31 2.12 -1.82
C THR A 159 -29.07 1.95 -0.93
N PHE A 160 -28.94 2.79 0.11
CA PHE A 160 -27.93 2.59 1.16
C PHE A 160 -28.04 1.22 1.86
N ASP A 161 -29.25 0.64 1.94
CA ASP A 161 -29.47 -0.68 2.54
C ASP A 161 -28.92 -1.78 1.64
N ALA A 162 -29.14 -1.67 0.33
CA ALA A 162 -28.65 -2.63 -0.65
C ALA A 162 -27.11 -2.64 -0.71
N ALA A 163 -26.47 -1.47 -0.59
CA ALA A 163 -25.02 -1.35 -0.54
C ALA A 163 -24.37 -2.14 0.63
N ARG A 164 -25.12 -2.39 1.71
CA ARG A 164 -24.65 -3.10 2.90
C ARG A 164 -24.80 -4.63 2.82
N GLN A 165 -25.53 -5.13 1.83
CA GLN A 165 -25.78 -6.58 1.69
C GLN A 165 -24.66 -7.29 0.93
N GLY A 166 -24.34 -8.52 1.35
CA GLY A 166 -23.37 -9.36 0.65
C GLY A 166 -21.90 -8.99 0.85
N ALA A 167 -21.61 -8.04 1.75
CA ALA A 167 -20.24 -7.63 2.05
C ALA A 167 -19.40 -8.79 2.61
N THR A 168 -18.16 -8.89 2.16
CA THR A 168 -17.17 -9.83 2.71
C THR A 168 -16.72 -9.43 4.11
N ASP A 169 -15.90 -10.27 4.76
CA ASP A 169 -15.02 -9.84 5.85
C ASP A 169 -13.56 -9.93 5.40
N SER A 170 -12.65 -9.31 6.16
CA SER A 170 -11.21 -9.27 5.84
C SER A 170 -10.58 -10.65 5.61
N ALA A 171 -11.02 -11.70 6.32
CA ALA A 171 -10.44 -13.04 6.15
C ALA A 171 -10.78 -13.66 4.78
N ALA A 172 -12.05 -13.61 4.38
CA ALA A 172 -12.46 -14.11 3.07
C ALA A 172 -11.91 -13.24 1.93
N ALA A 173 -11.80 -11.93 2.14
CA ALA A 173 -11.23 -11.00 1.16
C ALA A 173 -9.72 -11.23 0.96
N ALA A 174 -8.97 -11.33 2.05
CA ALA A 174 -7.54 -11.63 2.01
C ALA A 174 -7.28 -13.00 1.42
N THR A 175 -8.06 -14.03 1.79
CA THR A 175 -7.98 -15.36 1.16
C THR A 175 -8.20 -15.28 -0.34
N ALA A 176 -9.20 -14.52 -0.82
CA ALA A 176 -9.43 -14.36 -2.25
C ALA A 176 -8.26 -13.68 -2.97
N MET A 177 -7.68 -12.62 -2.39
CA MET A 177 -6.50 -11.95 -2.95
C MET A 177 -5.22 -12.79 -2.85
N ALA A 178 -5.11 -13.66 -1.84
CA ALA A 178 -3.93 -14.47 -1.59
C ALA A 178 -3.93 -15.82 -2.34
N THR A 179 -5.09 -16.33 -2.75
CA THR A 179 -5.24 -17.68 -3.32
C THR A 179 -5.94 -17.70 -4.66
N GLY A 180 -6.46 -16.56 -5.13
CA GLY A 180 -7.27 -16.49 -6.35
C GLY A 180 -8.64 -17.18 -6.23
N SER A 181 -9.02 -17.63 -5.03
CA SER A 181 -10.25 -18.40 -4.81
C SER A 181 -11.13 -17.75 -3.75
N LYS A 182 -12.42 -17.60 -4.06
CA LYS A 182 -13.41 -17.16 -3.07
C LYS A 182 -13.60 -18.21 -1.97
N THR A 183 -13.91 -17.74 -0.77
CA THR A 183 -14.25 -18.60 0.37
C THR A 183 -15.37 -17.99 1.23
N TYR A 184 -15.80 -18.69 2.27
CA TYR A 184 -16.81 -18.21 3.21
C TYR A 184 -16.24 -17.19 4.19
N ARG A 185 -17.09 -16.33 4.78
CA ARG A 185 -16.65 -15.34 5.77
C ARG A 185 -15.93 -16.01 6.94
N TYR A 186 -14.97 -15.32 7.53
CA TYR A 186 -14.08 -15.82 8.58
C TYR A 186 -13.02 -16.85 8.14
N ALA A 187 -13.08 -17.42 6.94
CA ALA A 187 -12.09 -18.40 6.49
C ALA A 187 -10.74 -17.74 6.18
N VAL A 188 -9.65 -18.38 6.60
CA VAL A 188 -8.27 -17.94 6.36
C VAL A 188 -7.57 -19.03 5.54
N GLY A 189 -7.21 -18.75 4.30
CA GLY A 189 -6.40 -19.67 3.47
C GLY A 189 -7.05 -21.04 3.18
N VAL A 190 -8.37 -21.16 3.31
CA VAL A 190 -9.11 -22.41 3.06
C VAL A 190 -10.30 -22.19 2.16
N ASP A 191 -10.70 -23.22 1.42
CA ASP A 191 -11.87 -23.22 0.55
C ASP A 191 -13.20 -23.40 1.33
N ALA A 192 -14.31 -23.47 0.60
CA ALA A 192 -15.64 -23.66 1.17
C ALA A 192 -15.78 -24.96 1.98
N GLU A 193 -15.00 -25.99 1.65
CA GLU A 193 -14.95 -27.28 2.32
C GLU A 193 -13.86 -27.35 3.42
N ARG A 194 -13.24 -26.22 3.76
CA ARG A 194 -12.16 -26.07 4.76
C ARG A 194 -10.85 -26.79 4.38
N ARG A 195 -10.65 -27.08 3.10
CA ARG A 195 -9.37 -27.60 2.59
C ARG A 195 -8.42 -26.44 2.36
N LYS A 196 -7.13 -26.67 2.61
CA LYS A 196 -6.10 -25.65 2.40
C LYS A 196 -6.03 -25.24 0.93
N LEU A 197 -5.98 -23.95 0.69
CA LEU A 197 -5.71 -23.36 -0.61
C LEU A 197 -4.27 -22.85 -0.62
N PRO A 198 -3.43 -23.24 -1.60
CA PRO A 198 -2.12 -22.64 -1.77
C PRO A 198 -2.23 -21.12 -1.85
N ASN A 199 -1.41 -20.41 -1.09
CA ASN A 199 -1.39 -18.95 -1.07
C ASN A 199 -0.16 -18.37 -1.78
N ILE A 200 -0.16 -17.05 -1.99
CA ILE A 200 0.91 -16.32 -2.67
C ILE A 200 2.26 -16.47 -1.94
N VAL A 201 2.27 -16.47 -0.60
CA VAL A 201 3.52 -16.65 0.17
C VAL A 201 4.11 -18.02 -0.15
N GLU A 202 3.33 -19.09 -0.05
CA GLU A 202 3.77 -20.45 -0.41
C GLU A 202 4.22 -20.55 -1.88
N THR A 203 3.56 -19.81 -2.78
CA THR A 203 3.92 -19.77 -4.20
C THR A 203 5.23 -19.02 -4.45
N ALA A 204 5.48 -17.92 -3.75
CA ALA A 204 6.72 -17.15 -3.82
C ALA A 204 7.89 -17.98 -3.27
N GLU A 205 7.72 -18.61 -2.11
CA GLU A 205 8.68 -19.53 -1.51
C GLU A 205 9.01 -20.70 -2.45
N ALA A 206 7.99 -21.31 -3.06
CA ALA A 206 8.19 -22.38 -4.04
C ALA A 206 8.93 -21.92 -5.32
N SER A 207 8.96 -20.61 -5.58
CA SER A 207 9.70 -19.99 -6.67
C SER A 207 11.12 -19.55 -6.28
N GLY A 208 11.53 -19.78 -5.03
CA GLY A 208 12.83 -19.39 -4.48
C GLY A 208 12.93 -17.91 -4.12
N ARG A 209 11.81 -17.23 -3.88
CA ARG A 209 11.77 -15.81 -3.51
C ARG A 209 11.43 -15.66 -2.04
N ALA A 210 12.12 -14.74 -1.36
CA ALA A 210 11.82 -14.33 0.00
C ALA A 210 10.41 -13.74 0.14
N THR A 211 9.84 -13.86 1.33
CA THR A 211 8.48 -13.41 1.63
C THR A 211 8.36 -12.61 2.91
N GLY A 212 7.48 -11.60 2.88
CA GLY A 212 7.22 -10.75 4.04
C GLY A 212 5.78 -10.32 4.20
N ILE A 213 5.38 -10.12 5.46
CA ILE A 213 4.10 -9.58 5.88
C ILE A 213 4.33 -8.48 6.91
N VAL A 214 3.74 -7.30 6.66
CA VAL A 214 3.79 -6.14 7.56
C VAL A 214 2.38 -5.61 7.75
N THR A 215 1.98 -5.28 8.98
CA THR A 215 0.66 -4.70 9.26
C THR A 215 0.71 -3.65 10.38
N SER A 216 -0.23 -2.71 10.36
CA SER A 216 -0.45 -1.78 11.48
C SER A 216 -1.34 -2.33 12.61
N VAL A 217 -1.91 -3.53 12.45
CA VAL A 217 -2.69 -4.25 13.49
C VAL A 217 -1.94 -5.51 13.95
N GLN A 218 -2.58 -6.45 14.65
CA GLN A 218 -1.91 -7.67 15.07
C GLN A 218 -1.49 -8.50 13.85
N PHE A 219 -0.28 -9.06 13.84
CA PHE A 219 0.18 -9.86 12.70
C PHE A 219 -0.64 -11.13 12.48
N SER A 220 -1.35 -11.62 13.51
CA SER A 220 -2.27 -12.74 13.43
C SER A 220 -3.72 -12.33 13.09
N HIS A 221 -3.95 -11.04 12.79
CA HIS A 221 -5.24 -10.56 12.29
C HIS A 221 -5.54 -11.12 10.89
N ALA A 222 -6.78 -10.97 10.43
CA ALA A 222 -7.29 -11.72 9.29
C ALA A 222 -6.59 -11.42 7.96
N THR A 223 -6.27 -10.17 7.67
CA THR A 223 -5.60 -9.79 6.43
C THR A 223 -4.20 -10.40 6.35
N PRO A 224 -3.29 -10.23 7.33
CA PRO A 224 -1.99 -10.90 7.31
C PRO A 224 -2.12 -12.43 7.37
N ALA A 225 -3.04 -12.95 8.18
CA ALA A 225 -3.29 -14.38 8.24
C ALA A 225 -3.72 -14.97 6.89
N GLY A 226 -4.55 -14.26 6.11
CA GLY A 226 -5.03 -14.73 4.81
C GLY A 226 -3.93 -14.95 3.78
N PHE A 227 -2.79 -14.28 3.94
CA PHE A 227 -1.63 -14.41 3.05
C PHE A 227 -0.63 -15.50 3.48
N GLY A 228 -0.61 -15.91 4.75
CA GLY A 228 0.45 -16.80 5.27
C GLY A 228 -0.01 -17.97 6.15
N ALA A 229 -1.29 -18.11 6.44
CA ALA A 229 -1.82 -19.17 7.31
C ALA A 229 -3.05 -19.87 6.71
N HIS A 230 -3.43 -21.00 7.31
CA HIS A 230 -4.65 -21.72 6.95
C HIS A 230 -5.44 -22.06 8.21
N ASN A 231 -6.60 -21.44 8.39
CA ASN A 231 -7.48 -21.72 9.51
C ASN A 231 -8.95 -21.63 9.07
N PRO A 232 -9.82 -22.56 9.51
CA PRO A 232 -11.25 -22.47 9.20
C PRO A 232 -11.94 -21.25 9.83
N THR A 233 -11.29 -20.54 10.75
CA THR A 233 -11.83 -19.32 11.35
C THR A 233 -10.75 -18.33 11.78
N ARG A 234 -10.90 -17.06 11.37
CA ARG A 234 -10.06 -15.92 11.80
C ARG A 234 -10.08 -15.66 13.31
N LYS A 235 -11.02 -16.30 14.03
CA LYS A 235 -11.13 -16.16 15.49
C LYS A 235 -10.03 -16.90 16.25
N ASN A 236 -9.32 -17.82 15.60
CA ASN A 236 -8.29 -18.64 16.21
C ASN A 236 -6.91 -17.97 16.15
N TYR A 237 -6.78 -16.80 16.79
CA TYR A 237 -5.54 -16.00 16.79
C TYR A 237 -4.31 -16.80 17.22
N GLU A 238 -4.47 -17.66 18.23
CA GLU A 238 -3.34 -18.41 18.77
C GLU A 238 -2.80 -19.44 17.79
N GLU A 239 -3.66 -20.21 17.14
CA GLU A 239 -3.22 -21.16 16.10
C GLU A 239 -2.71 -20.44 14.86
N ILE A 240 -3.37 -19.35 14.44
CA ILE A 240 -2.92 -18.55 13.29
C ILE A 240 -1.52 -17.98 13.55
N ALA A 241 -1.27 -17.43 14.73
CA ALA A 241 0.04 -16.91 15.10
C ALA A 241 1.11 -18.03 15.10
N ARG A 242 0.79 -19.20 15.66
CA ARG A 242 1.70 -20.36 15.62
C ARG A 242 1.97 -20.82 14.19
N ASP A 243 0.97 -20.84 13.32
CA ASP A 243 1.12 -21.22 11.91
C ASP A 243 2.05 -20.25 11.18
N LEU A 244 1.86 -18.94 11.35
CA LEU A 244 2.74 -17.92 10.77
C LEU A 244 4.18 -18.07 11.27
N LEU A 245 4.39 -18.36 12.56
CA LEU A 245 5.72 -18.44 13.16
C LEU A 245 6.47 -19.75 12.87
N THR A 246 5.75 -20.86 12.68
CA THR A 246 6.37 -22.22 12.65
C THR A 246 6.12 -22.99 11.36
N LYS A 247 5.20 -22.55 10.49
CA LYS A 247 4.84 -23.27 9.27
C LYS A 247 5.03 -22.44 8.00
N SER A 248 5.07 -21.12 8.10
CA SER A 248 5.33 -20.25 6.93
C SER A 248 6.81 -20.20 6.58
N GLY A 249 7.11 -19.83 5.33
CA GLY A 249 8.48 -19.52 4.86
C GLY A 249 8.93 -18.09 5.12
N LEU A 250 8.10 -17.24 5.76
CA LEU A 250 8.35 -15.80 5.87
C LEU A 250 9.73 -15.45 6.46
N GLU A 251 10.51 -14.60 5.79
CA GLU A 251 11.68 -13.94 6.38
C GLU A 251 11.29 -12.74 7.22
N VAL A 252 10.17 -12.08 6.87
CA VAL A 252 9.71 -10.88 7.56
C VAL A 252 8.27 -11.05 8.04
N LEU A 253 8.07 -10.88 9.35
CA LEU A 253 6.74 -10.75 9.93
C LEU A 253 6.73 -9.57 10.90
N MET A 254 5.92 -8.54 10.64
CA MET A 254 5.86 -7.36 11.52
C MET A 254 4.43 -6.89 11.78
N GLY A 255 4.13 -6.55 13.02
CA GLY A 255 2.82 -6.05 13.44
C GLY A 255 2.80 -5.56 14.88
N SER A 256 1.59 -5.40 15.41
CA SER A 256 1.32 -5.25 16.84
C SER A 256 0.83 -6.59 17.45
N GLY A 257 0.23 -6.56 18.63
CA GLY A 257 -0.18 -7.75 19.38
C GLY A 257 0.66 -8.00 20.63
N HIS A 258 1.45 -7.03 21.09
CA HIS A 258 2.40 -7.23 22.17
C HIS A 258 1.68 -7.56 23.50
N PRO A 259 2.07 -8.63 24.23
CA PRO A 259 1.37 -9.04 25.44
C PRO A 259 1.52 -8.04 26.60
N TRP A 260 2.68 -7.41 26.75
CA TRP A 260 2.99 -6.54 27.89
C TRP A 260 2.66 -5.04 27.72
N TYR A 261 2.19 -4.59 26.56
CA TYR A 261 1.86 -3.18 26.34
C TYR A 261 0.36 -2.98 26.16
N ASP A 262 -0.15 -1.81 26.52
CA ASP A 262 -1.52 -1.39 26.20
C ASP A 262 -1.61 -0.69 24.83
N ASP A 263 -2.79 -0.17 24.49
CA ASP A 263 -3.01 0.54 23.22
C ASP A 263 -2.37 1.93 23.15
N SER A 264 -1.92 2.46 24.29
CA SER A 264 -1.19 3.72 24.38
C SER A 264 0.33 3.50 24.41
N GLY A 265 0.78 2.26 24.16
CA GLY A 265 2.18 1.88 24.16
C GLY A 265 2.84 1.97 25.54
N GLN A 266 2.05 1.88 26.61
CA GLN A 266 2.55 1.84 27.99
C GLN A 266 2.73 0.40 28.46
N LEU A 267 3.83 0.15 29.17
CA LEU A 267 4.11 -1.13 29.79
C LEU A 267 3.10 -1.41 30.90
N ARG A 268 2.60 -2.65 30.95
CA ARG A 268 1.63 -3.13 31.95
C ARG A 268 2.31 -3.94 33.05
N GLU A 269 1.71 -3.96 34.23
CA GLU A 269 2.13 -4.83 35.34
C GLU A 269 1.78 -6.31 35.09
N THR A 270 0.70 -6.56 34.35
CA THR A 270 0.25 -7.90 33.95
C THR A 270 0.02 -7.96 32.44
N PRO A 271 0.31 -9.11 31.80
CA PRO A 271 0.13 -9.26 30.36
C PRO A 271 -1.35 -9.10 29.99
N ASN A 272 -1.60 -8.44 28.87
CA ASN A 272 -2.91 -8.25 28.28
C ASN A 272 -3.44 -9.55 27.66
N SER A 273 -2.75 -10.07 26.65
CA SER A 273 -3.09 -11.34 26.02
C SER A 273 -1.87 -11.87 25.23
N TYR A 274 -1.62 -13.17 25.35
CA TYR A 274 -0.65 -13.87 24.51
C TYR A 274 -1.28 -14.46 23.23
N SER A 275 -2.61 -14.37 23.07
CA SER A 275 -3.31 -15.02 21.98
C SER A 275 -2.86 -14.51 20.61
N PHE A 276 -2.48 -13.23 20.51
CA PHE A 276 -2.01 -12.65 19.25
C PHE A 276 -0.60 -13.10 18.84
N ILE A 277 0.18 -13.66 19.78
CA ILE A 277 1.54 -14.16 19.57
C ILE A 277 1.62 -15.69 19.63
N GLY A 278 0.48 -16.39 19.70
CA GLY A 278 0.48 -17.85 19.68
C GLY A 278 0.64 -18.52 21.05
N GLY A 279 0.40 -17.77 22.14
CA GLY A 279 0.40 -18.29 23.51
C GLY A 279 1.66 -17.92 24.29
N GLU A 280 1.60 -18.10 25.61
CA GLU A 280 2.69 -17.73 26.54
C GLU A 280 3.97 -18.50 26.24
N SER A 281 3.87 -19.82 26.00
CA SER A 281 5.02 -20.65 25.62
C SER A 281 5.68 -20.21 24.30
N THR A 282 4.89 -19.73 23.34
CA THR A 282 5.40 -19.19 22.07
C THR A 282 6.16 -17.89 22.32
N TRP A 283 5.62 -17.01 23.18
CA TRP A 283 6.30 -15.78 23.59
C TRP A 283 7.64 -16.07 24.30
N ASP A 284 7.64 -17.03 25.23
CA ASP A 284 8.86 -17.40 25.96
C ASP A 284 9.94 -17.97 25.04
N ALA A 285 9.55 -18.78 24.04
CA ALA A 285 10.47 -19.31 23.04
C ALA A 285 11.02 -18.22 22.08
N LEU A 286 10.21 -17.22 21.74
CA LEU A 286 10.66 -16.05 20.98
C LEU A 286 11.72 -15.25 21.76
N LEU A 287 11.51 -15.03 23.06
CA LEU A 287 12.48 -14.35 23.92
C LEU A 287 13.80 -15.11 24.06
N GLN A 288 13.75 -16.45 24.02
CA GLN A 288 14.92 -17.31 24.09
C GLN A 288 15.67 -17.42 22.75
N GLY A 289 15.05 -17.00 21.64
CA GLY A 289 15.60 -17.19 20.29
C GLY A 289 15.46 -18.63 19.78
N ASP A 290 14.58 -19.43 20.37
CA ASP A 290 14.38 -20.85 20.03
C ASP A 290 13.20 -21.06 19.07
N MET A 291 12.40 -20.01 18.83
CA MET A 291 11.26 -20.07 17.93
C MET A 291 11.69 -19.86 16.48
N GLY A 292 11.37 -20.83 15.61
CA GLY A 292 11.65 -20.76 14.18
C GLY A 292 11.25 -22.05 13.47
N ASN A 293 11.52 -22.09 12.17
CA ASN A 293 11.47 -23.29 11.34
C ASN A 293 12.57 -23.17 10.27
N ASP A 294 12.83 -24.25 9.55
CA ASP A 294 13.70 -24.26 8.36
C ASP A 294 12.93 -23.60 7.20
N CYS A 295 13.14 -22.30 6.99
CA CYS A 295 12.31 -21.52 6.07
C CYS A 295 12.75 -21.68 4.61
N ASP A 296 14.06 -21.79 4.37
CA ASP A 296 14.66 -21.96 3.04
C ASP A 296 14.92 -23.43 2.66
N LYS A 297 14.61 -24.38 3.56
CA LYS A 297 14.71 -25.83 3.36
C LYS A 297 16.15 -26.31 3.18
N ASP A 298 17.12 -25.62 3.81
CA ASP A 298 18.52 -26.02 3.80
C ASP A 298 18.86 -27.10 4.85
N GLY A 299 17.88 -27.46 5.69
CA GLY A 299 18.00 -28.43 6.77
C GLY A 299 18.41 -27.83 8.12
N ILE A 300 18.52 -26.51 8.21
CA ILE A 300 18.89 -25.76 9.42
C ILE A 300 17.67 -24.96 9.89
N ILE A 301 17.41 -24.98 11.20
CA ILE A 301 16.33 -24.17 11.76
C ILE A 301 16.75 -22.70 11.78
N ASP A 302 15.90 -21.84 11.22
CA ASP A 302 16.08 -20.40 11.21
C ASP A 302 15.24 -19.74 12.31
N PRO A 303 15.86 -19.40 13.45
CA PRO A 303 15.16 -18.72 14.52
C PRO A 303 14.81 -17.29 14.13
N TRP A 304 13.69 -16.80 14.66
CA TRP A 304 13.28 -15.41 14.51
C TRP A 304 14.21 -14.48 15.28
N THR A 305 14.74 -13.45 14.62
CA THR A 305 15.29 -12.29 15.33
C THR A 305 14.13 -11.41 15.79
N LEU A 306 13.82 -11.42 17.09
CA LEU A 306 12.77 -10.57 17.66
C LEU A 306 13.25 -9.12 17.81
N ILE A 307 12.47 -8.17 17.28
CA ILE A 307 12.64 -6.74 17.52
C ILE A 307 11.34 -6.12 18.03
N GLU A 308 11.45 -5.21 19.00
CA GLU A 308 10.27 -4.57 19.63
C GLU A 308 10.35 -3.04 19.67
N GLU A 309 11.56 -2.52 19.91
CA GLU A 309 11.78 -1.08 20.06
C GLU A 309 11.75 -0.39 18.70
N ARG A 310 11.05 0.75 18.59
CA ARG A 310 11.02 1.55 17.37
C ARG A 310 12.41 1.81 16.77
N GLU A 311 13.42 2.02 17.62
CA GLU A 311 14.79 2.24 17.15
C GLU A 311 15.38 0.99 16.46
N ALA A 312 15.00 -0.21 16.86
CA ALA A 312 15.39 -1.44 16.16
C ALA A 312 14.74 -1.51 14.76
N PHE A 313 13.46 -1.15 14.63
CA PHE A 313 12.81 -1.03 13.30
C PHE A 313 13.50 0.00 12.40
N ARG A 314 13.91 1.14 12.97
CA ARG A 314 14.66 2.17 12.25
C ARG A 314 16.03 1.70 11.81
N LYS A 315 16.78 1.02 12.69
CA LYS A 315 18.08 0.44 12.35
C LYS A 315 17.96 -0.63 11.27
N LEU A 316 16.89 -1.41 11.29
CA LEU A 316 16.62 -2.41 10.27
C LEU A 316 16.41 -1.81 8.87
N ALA A 317 15.91 -0.57 8.76
CA ALA A 317 15.61 0.08 7.48
C ALA A 317 16.86 0.39 6.63
N ASP A 318 18.01 0.65 7.27
CA ASP A 318 19.22 1.10 6.59
C ASP A 318 20.49 0.34 7.05
N GLY A 319 20.33 -0.65 7.93
CA GLY A 319 21.42 -1.36 8.60
C GLY A 319 21.59 -2.81 8.14
N ALA A 320 22.39 -3.56 8.90
CA ALA A 320 22.55 -5.00 8.71
C ALA A 320 21.23 -5.73 8.99
N THR A 321 20.95 -6.75 8.19
CA THR A 321 19.71 -7.52 8.22
C THR A 321 19.96 -8.92 8.79
N PRO A 322 19.06 -9.44 9.65
CA PRO A 322 19.07 -10.86 10.00
C PRO A 322 18.50 -11.69 8.85
N LYS A 323 18.68 -13.03 8.90
CA LYS A 323 18.04 -13.97 7.96
C LYS A 323 16.51 -13.91 8.09
N ARG A 324 16.00 -13.89 9.33
CA ARG A 324 14.58 -13.73 9.65
C ARG A 324 14.35 -12.74 10.77
N VAL A 325 13.27 -11.94 10.66
CA VAL A 325 12.90 -10.94 11.67
C VAL A 325 11.40 -10.98 12.00
N LEU A 326 11.11 -11.06 13.30
CA LEU A 326 9.79 -10.84 13.86
C LEU A 326 9.77 -9.48 14.54
N GLY A 327 9.02 -8.53 14.00
CA GLY A 327 8.84 -7.21 14.57
C GLY A 327 7.52 -7.08 15.33
N ILE A 328 7.56 -7.02 16.66
CA ILE A 328 6.36 -6.80 17.49
C ILE A 328 6.42 -5.41 18.12
N ALA A 329 5.74 -4.45 17.50
CA ALA A 329 5.65 -3.10 18.04
C ALA A 329 5.11 -3.13 19.49
N ARG A 330 5.72 -2.33 20.38
CA ARG A 330 5.33 -2.19 21.80
C ARG A 330 3.98 -1.49 21.98
N VAL A 331 2.92 -2.13 21.50
CA VAL A 331 1.53 -1.70 21.55
C VAL A 331 0.59 -2.91 21.41
N ALA A 332 -0.56 -2.85 22.08
CA ALA A 332 -1.48 -3.98 22.14
C ALA A 332 -2.14 -4.33 20.79
N ARG A 333 -2.83 -3.39 20.14
CA ARG A 333 -3.76 -3.76 19.05
C ARG A 333 -3.58 -3.04 17.72
N THR A 334 -3.20 -1.77 17.75
CA THR A 334 -3.02 -0.94 16.55
C THR A 334 -1.82 -0.05 16.77
N LEU A 335 -1.05 0.28 15.73
CA LEU A 335 0.08 1.21 15.88
C LEU A 335 -0.33 2.57 16.45
N GLN A 336 -1.45 3.15 16.00
CA GLN A 336 -1.84 4.52 16.42
C GLN A 336 -3.34 4.73 16.65
N GLN A 337 -4.25 4.01 15.97
CA GLN A 337 -5.70 4.26 16.04
C GLN A 337 -6.28 4.20 17.47
N LYS A 338 -5.93 3.18 18.25
CA LYS A 338 -6.44 2.96 19.62
C LYS A 338 -5.75 3.79 20.71
N ARG A 339 -4.80 4.67 20.37
CA ARG A 339 -4.05 5.46 21.35
C ARG A 339 -4.96 6.38 22.18
N GLY A 340 -4.56 6.65 23.42
CA GLY A 340 -5.31 7.50 24.35
C GLY A 340 -6.31 6.76 25.21
N GLU A 341 -7.09 7.55 25.95
CA GLU A 341 -8.17 7.00 26.75
C GLU A 341 -9.37 6.62 25.87
N ALA A 342 -9.98 5.48 26.18
CA ALA A 342 -11.15 4.99 25.44
C ALA A 342 -12.31 6.00 25.54
N GLY A 343 -12.70 6.59 24.42
CA GLY A 343 -13.78 7.58 24.35
C GLY A 343 -13.31 9.02 24.14
N GLU A 344 -12.00 9.31 24.22
CA GLU A 344 -11.44 10.57 23.74
C GLU A 344 -11.39 10.57 22.21
N VAL A 345 -12.55 10.77 21.58
CA VAL A 345 -12.63 10.97 20.13
C VAL A 345 -12.44 12.46 19.87
N SER A 346 -11.37 12.81 19.17
CA SER A 346 -11.23 14.18 18.69
C SER A 346 -12.11 14.37 17.46
N ASP A 347 -12.72 15.54 17.32
CA ASP A 347 -13.33 15.95 16.05
C ASP A 347 -12.29 16.45 15.05
N LYS A 348 -10.98 16.35 15.37
CA LYS A 348 -9.85 16.92 14.63
C LYS A 348 -8.72 15.92 14.45
N ALA A 349 -8.47 15.55 13.19
CA ALA A 349 -7.30 14.74 12.82
C ALA A 349 -6.00 15.40 13.33
N PHE A 350 -5.11 14.59 13.89
CA PHE A 350 -3.81 14.96 14.48
C PHE A 350 -3.89 15.88 15.71
N ALA A 351 -5.07 16.04 16.32
CA ALA A 351 -5.19 16.78 17.58
C ALA A 351 -4.51 16.03 18.73
N GLN A 352 -4.66 14.71 18.76
CA GLN A 352 -3.96 13.88 19.71
C GLN A 352 -2.60 13.44 19.16
N PRO A 353 -1.49 13.65 19.90
CA PRO A 353 -0.17 13.21 19.46
C PRO A 353 -0.10 11.70 19.21
N PHE A 354 0.71 11.30 18.24
CA PHE A 354 1.08 9.90 18.05
C PHE A 354 1.96 9.38 19.18
N ILE A 355 1.88 8.07 19.45
CA ILE A 355 2.79 7.37 20.36
C ILE A 355 4.17 7.33 19.70
N THR A 356 5.14 8.04 20.26
CA THR A 356 6.46 8.21 19.64
C THR A 356 7.38 7.01 19.80
N SER A 357 7.11 6.12 20.77
CA SER A 357 7.84 4.87 21.00
C SER A 357 7.43 3.73 20.07
N VAL A 358 6.32 3.87 19.34
CA VAL A 358 5.78 2.86 18.41
C VAL A 358 6.26 3.17 16.99
N PRO A 359 6.77 2.19 16.22
CA PRO A 359 7.18 2.40 14.84
C PRO A 359 6.00 2.79 13.94
N THR A 360 6.28 3.53 12.88
CA THR A 360 5.27 3.80 11.83
C THR A 360 5.21 2.66 10.82
N LEU A 361 4.10 2.55 10.08
CA LEU A 361 4.00 1.56 9.01
C LEU A 361 5.10 1.76 7.95
N ALA A 362 5.50 3.01 7.69
CA ALA A 362 6.60 3.35 6.79
C ALA A 362 8.00 2.97 7.33
N GLU A 363 8.22 2.98 8.64
CA GLU A 363 9.45 2.45 9.24
C GLU A 363 9.52 0.93 9.10
N MET A 364 8.41 0.24 9.40
CA MET A 364 8.31 -1.22 9.25
C MET A 364 8.45 -1.66 7.78
N SER A 365 7.82 -0.94 6.85
CA SER A 365 7.89 -1.22 5.41
C SER A 365 9.31 -1.11 4.87
N ARG A 366 10.08 -0.09 5.29
CA ARG A 366 11.49 0.05 4.89
C ARG A 366 12.38 -1.04 5.47
N GLY A 367 12.17 -1.41 6.73
CA GLY A 367 12.86 -2.54 7.36
C GLY A 367 12.60 -3.85 6.62
N ALA A 368 11.33 -4.12 6.27
CA ALA A 368 10.96 -5.30 5.50
C ALA A 368 11.64 -5.33 4.12
N LEU A 369 11.59 -4.21 3.39
CA LEU A 369 12.24 -4.09 2.08
C LEU A 369 13.75 -4.32 2.16
N ASN A 370 14.43 -3.79 3.18
CA ASN A 370 15.88 -3.99 3.35
C ASN A 370 16.24 -5.47 3.61
N VAL A 371 15.42 -6.20 4.39
CA VAL A 371 15.63 -7.63 4.62
C VAL A 371 15.38 -8.44 3.36
N LEU A 372 14.24 -8.21 2.69
CA LEU A 372 13.83 -9.00 1.53
C LEU A 372 14.66 -8.75 0.27
N ASP A 373 15.25 -7.56 0.12
CA ASP A 373 16.11 -7.22 -1.03
C ASP A 373 17.44 -8.00 -1.03
N ASN A 374 17.77 -8.71 0.05
CA ASN A 374 18.93 -9.62 0.07
C ASN A 374 18.75 -10.84 -0.85
N ASP A 375 17.51 -11.15 -1.25
CA ASP A 375 17.24 -12.29 -2.12
C ASP A 375 17.48 -11.94 -3.61
N PRO A 376 18.44 -12.60 -4.29
CA PRO A 376 18.72 -12.35 -5.70
C PRO A 376 17.55 -12.73 -6.63
N ASP A 377 16.68 -13.68 -6.24
CA ASP A 377 15.52 -14.11 -7.02
C ASP A 377 14.31 -13.18 -6.88
N GLY A 378 14.37 -12.27 -5.90
CA GLY A 378 13.35 -11.26 -5.60
C GLY A 378 12.46 -11.67 -4.44
N PHE A 379 11.37 -10.95 -4.24
CA PHE A 379 10.50 -11.18 -3.09
C PHE A 379 9.01 -10.94 -3.37
N PHE A 380 8.17 -11.49 -2.49
CA PHE A 380 6.80 -11.05 -2.29
C PHE A 380 6.65 -10.33 -0.94
N LEU A 381 5.98 -9.17 -0.92
CA LEU A 381 5.71 -8.41 0.30
C LEU A 381 4.27 -7.95 0.35
N MET A 382 3.57 -8.27 1.45
CA MET A 382 2.27 -7.71 1.78
C MET A 382 2.40 -6.66 2.90
N ILE A 383 1.82 -5.47 2.70
CA ILE A 383 1.80 -4.39 3.69
C ILE A 383 0.36 -3.93 3.93
N GLU A 384 -0.08 -3.91 5.19
CA GLU A 384 -1.43 -3.56 5.57
C GLU A 384 -1.50 -2.30 6.45
N GLY A 385 -2.31 -1.32 6.03
CA GLY A 385 -2.86 -0.28 6.91
C GLY A 385 -4.18 -0.77 7.52
N GLY A 386 -4.12 -1.59 8.57
CA GLY A 386 -5.27 -2.37 9.05
C GLY A 386 -6.29 -1.58 9.89
N ALA A 387 -5.89 -0.45 10.48
CA ALA A 387 -6.78 0.29 11.37
C ALA A 387 -7.61 1.39 10.68
N ILE A 388 -7.53 1.52 9.34
CA ILE A 388 -8.48 2.32 8.55
C ILE A 388 -9.90 1.76 8.73
N ASP A 389 -10.05 0.43 8.64
CA ASP A 389 -11.30 -0.28 8.91
C ASP A 389 -11.78 -0.09 10.35
N TRP A 390 -10.88 -0.20 11.33
CA TRP A 390 -11.24 -0.08 12.74
C TRP A 390 -11.75 1.34 13.08
N ALA A 391 -11.13 2.37 12.51
CA ALA A 391 -11.62 3.74 12.60
C ALA A 391 -12.98 3.90 11.91
N SER A 392 -13.19 3.22 10.78
CA SER A 392 -14.43 3.26 10.01
C SER A 392 -15.59 2.55 10.73
N HIS A 393 -15.35 1.39 11.35
CA HIS A 393 -16.31 0.73 12.22
C HIS A 393 -16.79 1.63 13.37
N ALA A 394 -15.90 2.47 13.89
CA ALA A 394 -16.19 3.43 14.95
C ALA A 394 -16.70 4.79 14.42
N ASN A 395 -16.81 4.98 13.10
CA ASN A 395 -17.12 6.26 12.45
C ASN A 395 -16.23 7.43 12.90
N GLN A 396 -14.96 7.14 13.20
CA GLN A 396 -13.97 8.11 13.67
C GLN A 396 -13.25 8.76 12.48
N THR A 397 -13.83 9.83 11.95
CA THR A 397 -13.28 10.55 10.77
C THR A 397 -11.85 11.07 10.99
N ASP A 398 -11.52 11.49 12.21
CA ASP A 398 -10.17 11.93 12.59
C ASP A 398 -9.16 10.79 12.50
N ARG A 399 -9.43 9.66 13.16
CA ARG A 399 -8.59 8.47 13.13
C ARG A 399 -8.49 7.84 11.75
N MET A 400 -9.60 7.79 11.01
CA MET A 400 -9.60 7.26 9.66
C MET A 400 -8.66 8.07 8.74
N ILE A 401 -8.69 9.40 8.84
CA ILE A 401 -7.75 10.26 8.10
C ILE A 401 -6.31 10.01 8.54
N GLU A 402 -6.03 9.89 9.84
CA GLU A 402 -4.68 9.61 10.34
C GLU A 402 -4.13 8.27 9.84
N GLU A 403 -4.91 7.20 9.94
CA GLU A 403 -4.51 5.85 9.50
C GLU A 403 -4.33 5.78 7.98
N GLN A 404 -5.23 6.43 7.22
CA GLN A 404 -5.07 6.55 5.77
C GLN A 404 -3.80 7.32 5.40
N VAL A 405 -3.48 8.39 6.14
CA VAL A 405 -2.24 9.15 5.92
C VAL A 405 -1.00 8.32 6.27
N ASP A 406 -1.03 7.49 7.32
CA ASP A 406 0.09 6.60 7.63
C ASP A 406 0.28 5.51 6.56
N PHE A 407 -0.82 4.95 6.05
CA PHE A 407 -0.79 4.05 4.89
C PHE A 407 -0.22 4.74 3.64
N ASP A 408 -0.65 5.96 3.33
CA ASP A 408 -0.14 6.74 2.20
C ASP A 408 1.39 6.99 2.30
N ARG A 409 1.92 7.18 3.52
CA ARG A 409 3.38 7.28 3.77
C ARG A 409 4.10 5.98 3.53
N ALA A 410 3.52 4.86 3.95
CA ALA A 410 4.08 3.54 3.67
C ALA A 410 4.15 3.31 2.15
N VAL A 411 3.08 3.63 1.40
CA VAL A 411 3.09 3.54 -0.07
C VAL A 411 4.15 4.44 -0.69
N ALA A 412 4.28 5.68 -0.21
CA ALA A 412 5.32 6.59 -0.69
C ALA A 412 6.75 6.05 -0.42
N SER A 413 6.96 5.38 0.72
CA SER A 413 8.25 4.75 1.04
C SER A 413 8.59 3.57 0.13
N VAL A 414 7.58 2.77 -0.24
CA VAL A 414 7.73 1.66 -1.20
C VAL A 414 8.02 2.20 -2.60
N ILE A 415 7.27 3.20 -3.07
CA ILE A 415 7.52 3.87 -4.36
C ILE A 415 8.96 4.39 -4.42
N LYS A 416 9.41 5.07 -3.36
CA LYS A 416 10.79 5.56 -3.26
C LYS A 416 11.79 4.42 -3.36
N TRP A 417 11.58 3.32 -2.63
CA TRP A 417 12.47 2.16 -2.69
C TRP A 417 12.53 1.57 -4.10
N VAL A 418 11.40 1.42 -4.80
CA VAL A 418 11.38 0.93 -6.20
C VAL A 418 12.20 1.84 -7.11
N GLU A 419 12.12 3.15 -6.92
CA GLU A 419 12.83 4.14 -7.73
C GLU A 419 14.33 4.26 -7.40
N THR A 420 14.78 3.78 -6.23
CA THR A 420 16.18 3.91 -5.79
C THR A 420 16.96 2.59 -5.74
N HIS A 421 16.30 1.47 -5.47
CA HIS A 421 16.94 0.16 -5.27
C HIS A 421 16.47 -0.91 -6.26
N SER A 422 15.39 -0.65 -7.01
CA SER A 422 14.86 -1.56 -8.02
C SER A 422 14.50 -0.81 -9.31
N SER A 423 13.52 -1.32 -10.06
CA SER A 423 12.96 -0.68 -11.24
C SER A 423 11.47 -1.01 -11.40
N TRP A 424 10.73 -0.16 -12.10
CA TRP A 424 9.34 -0.45 -12.49
C TRP A 424 9.24 -1.57 -13.55
N GLN A 425 10.36 -1.98 -14.17
CA GLN A 425 10.39 -3.13 -15.08
C GLN A 425 10.49 -4.47 -14.33
N ASP A 426 11.07 -4.44 -13.12
CA ASP A 426 11.28 -5.63 -12.28
C ASP A 426 10.29 -5.74 -11.12
N THR A 427 9.67 -4.63 -10.72
CA THR A 427 8.77 -4.59 -9.56
C THR A 427 7.33 -4.31 -9.97
N LEU A 428 6.39 -5.10 -9.43
CA LEU A 428 4.97 -4.81 -9.41
C LEU A 428 4.58 -4.22 -8.05
N LEU A 429 3.92 -3.07 -8.05
CA LEU A 429 3.24 -2.54 -6.86
C LEU A 429 1.74 -2.44 -7.12
N ILE A 430 0.95 -3.10 -6.28
CA ILE A 430 -0.51 -3.01 -6.21
C ILE A 430 -0.90 -2.31 -4.91
N VAL A 431 -1.75 -1.29 -4.99
CA VAL A 431 -2.34 -0.59 -3.83
C VAL A 431 -3.85 -0.74 -3.93
N THR A 432 -4.48 -1.37 -2.93
CA THR A 432 -5.91 -1.69 -2.95
C THR A 432 -6.48 -1.77 -1.53
N ALA A 433 -7.74 -2.18 -1.42
CA ALA A 433 -8.38 -2.58 -0.17
C ALA A 433 -8.92 -4.02 -0.27
N ASP A 434 -9.27 -4.59 0.86
CA ASP A 434 -9.92 -5.90 0.99
C ASP A 434 -11.46 -5.78 0.94
N HIS A 435 -12.02 -4.68 1.44
CA HIS A 435 -13.42 -4.24 1.32
C HIS A 435 -13.57 -2.74 1.65
N GLU A 436 -14.78 -2.19 1.51
CA GLU A 436 -15.12 -0.87 2.04
C GLU A 436 -15.77 -1.00 3.42
N CYS A 437 -15.52 -0.04 4.32
CA CYS A 437 -16.16 0.02 5.63
C CYS A 437 -16.83 1.37 5.93
N GLY A 438 -18.06 1.31 6.45
CA GLY A 438 -18.81 2.47 6.97
C GLY A 438 -19.68 3.22 5.94
N PHE A 439 -19.56 2.88 4.65
CA PHE A 439 -20.13 3.63 3.53
C PHE A 439 -19.88 5.14 3.62
N LEU A 440 -18.60 5.54 3.70
CA LEU A 440 -18.23 6.93 3.90
C LEU A 440 -18.64 7.80 2.71
N ASN A 441 -19.45 8.84 2.92
CA ASN A 441 -19.90 9.79 1.90
C ASN A 441 -19.69 11.25 2.31
N GLY A 442 -19.88 12.18 1.37
CA GLY A 442 -20.06 13.59 1.71
C GLY A 442 -21.34 13.82 2.51
N ALA A 443 -21.34 14.86 3.35
CA ALA A 443 -22.57 15.29 4.01
C ALA A 443 -23.54 15.93 2.99
N GLY A 444 -24.82 15.58 3.02
CA GLY A 444 -25.82 16.17 2.14
C GLY A 444 -27.16 15.42 2.13
N PRO A 445 -28.20 15.99 1.48
CA PRO A 445 -29.55 15.43 1.51
C PRO A 445 -29.76 14.24 0.56
N SER A 446 -28.79 13.92 -0.32
CA SER A 446 -28.89 12.79 -1.26
C SER A 446 -29.04 11.47 -0.51
N THR A 447 -29.98 10.64 -0.96
CA THR A 447 -30.24 9.30 -0.43
C THR A 447 -29.45 8.20 -1.15
N GLN A 448 -28.58 8.58 -2.10
CA GLN A 448 -27.80 7.64 -2.90
C GLN A 448 -26.29 7.88 -2.76
N TRP A 449 -25.84 9.11 -2.95
CA TRP A 449 -24.43 9.49 -2.86
C TRP A 449 -24.24 11.00 -2.79
N ASN A 450 -23.25 11.46 -2.04
CA ASN A 450 -22.78 12.84 -2.02
C ASN A 450 -21.25 12.88 -2.18
N PRO A 451 -20.70 13.80 -3.00
CA PRO A 451 -19.26 14.00 -3.08
C PRO A 451 -18.70 14.55 -1.78
N LEU A 452 -17.46 14.16 -1.44
CA LEU A 452 -16.70 14.85 -0.40
C LEU A 452 -16.37 16.28 -0.85
N VAL A 453 -16.51 17.24 0.06
CA VAL A 453 -16.21 18.65 -0.20
C VAL A 453 -15.01 19.09 0.63
N SER A 454 -14.02 19.66 -0.04
CA SER A 454 -12.84 20.24 0.59
C SER A 454 -13.25 21.38 1.55
N LYS A 455 -12.63 21.43 2.73
CA LYS A 455 -12.70 22.60 3.63
C LYS A 455 -11.39 23.38 3.67
N GLY A 456 -10.48 23.10 2.74
CA GLY A 456 -9.11 23.61 2.75
C GLY A 456 -8.11 22.65 3.40
N ILE A 457 -6.83 22.91 3.17
CA ILE A 457 -5.72 22.11 3.68
C ILE A 457 -5.71 22.14 5.21
N LEU A 458 -5.52 20.98 5.83
CA LEU A 458 -5.59 20.70 7.27
C LEU A 458 -6.97 20.90 7.90
N HIS A 459 -8.03 20.96 7.08
CA HIS A 459 -9.41 20.93 7.53
C HIS A 459 -10.09 19.67 7.03
N GLN A 460 -10.63 18.87 7.95
CA GLN A 460 -11.30 17.64 7.58
C GLN A 460 -12.54 17.94 6.71
N PRO A 461 -12.77 17.17 5.63
CA PRO A 461 -13.97 17.33 4.83
C PRO A 461 -15.22 17.07 5.67
N SER A 462 -16.36 17.66 5.28
CA SER A 462 -17.65 17.24 5.84
C SER A 462 -17.99 15.85 5.33
N VAL A 463 -18.18 14.90 6.24
CA VAL A 463 -18.51 13.52 5.90
C VAL A 463 -19.80 13.06 6.57
N GLN A 464 -20.39 12.00 6.03
CA GLN A 464 -21.52 11.28 6.58
C GLN A 464 -21.26 9.77 6.44
N TRP A 465 -21.45 9.04 7.53
CA TRP A 465 -21.34 7.59 7.59
C TRP A 465 -22.73 6.97 7.49
N HIS A 466 -22.90 5.92 6.69
CA HIS A 466 -24.19 5.23 6.52
C HIS A 466 -24.19 3.78 7.04
N SER A 467 -23.07 3.33 7.61
CA SER A 467 -22.91 2.02 8.23
C SER A 467 -21.88 2.10 9.36
N THR A 468 -21.89 1.11 10.25
CA THR A 468 -20.76 0.80 11.15
C THR A 468 -20.14 -0.55 10.80
N GLY A 469 -20.52 -1.14 9.67
CA GLY A 469 -19.99 -2.40 9.15
C GLY A 469 -19.53 -2.25 7.71
N HIS A 470 -18.96 -3.33 7.18
CA HIS A 470 -18.50 -3.38 5.80
C HIS A 470 -19.65 -3.19 4.82
N THR A 471 -19.32 -2.73 3.62
CA THR A 471 -20.25 -2.64 2.50
C THR A 471 -19.74 -3.45 1.33
N ASN A 472 -20.63 -3.73 0.39
CA ASN A 472 -20.29 -4.37 -0.88
C ASN A 472 -19.89 -3.34 -1.94
N ALA A 473 -19.46 -2.14 -1.52
CA ALA A 473 -18.99 -1.12 -2.44
C ALA A 473 -17.70 -1.58 -3.11
N LEU A 474 -17.55 -1.26 -4.40
CA LEU A 474 -16.28 -1.45 -5.08
C LEU A 474 -15.20 -0.61 -4.40
N VAL A 475 -14.02 -1.20 -4.25
CA VAL A 475 -12.82 -0.55 -3.70
C VAL A 475 -11.89 -0.11 -4.81
N PRO A 476 -11.01 0.90 -4.58
CA PRO A 476 -10.03 1.29 -5.59
C PRO A 476 -8.88 0.29 -5.66
N LEU A 477 -8.39 0.03 -6.88
CA LEU A 477 -7.14 -0.66 -7.16
C LEU A 477 -6.25 0.22 -8.05
N PHE A 478 -5.03 0.47 -7.58
CA PHE A 478 -3.98 1.16 -8.30
C PHE A 478 -2.82 0.20 -8.53
N ALA A 479 -2.26 0.16 -9.74
CA ALA A 479 -1.06 -0.64 -9.98
C ALA A 479 -0.07 0.02 -10.96
N LYS A 480 1.21 -0.24 -10.72
CA LYS A 480 2.32 0.20 -11.58
C LYS A 480 3.40 -0.87 -11.60
N GLY A 481 4.01 -1.01 -12.77
CA GLY A 481 5.22 -1.82 -12.98
C GLY A 481 4.94 -3.17 -13.63
N ALA A 482 5.86 -4.12 -13.42
CA ALA A 482 5.91 -5.40 -14.12
C ALA A 482 4.62 -6.21 -14.00
N GLY A 483 4.06 -6.69 -15.12
CA GLY A 483 2.86 -7.54 -15.08
C GLY A 483 1.52 -6.80 -14.88
N THR A 484 1.52 -5.46 -14.81
CA THR A 484 0.28 -4.66 -14.71
C THR A 484 -0.70 -4.93 -15.86
N GLN A 485 -0.21 -5.35 -17.03
CA GLN A 485 -1.06 -5.73 -18.17
C GLN A 485 -1.98 -6.92 -17.87
N LEU A 486 -1.53 -7.90 -17.08
CA LEU A 486 -2.33 -9.08 -16.73
C LEU A 486 -3.56 -8.70 -15.88
N LEU A 487 -3.43 -7.68 -15.02
CA LEU A 487 -4.58 -7.14 -14.30
C LEU A 487 -5.60 -6.48 -15.23
N ARG A 488 -5.19 -5.93 -16.38
CA ARG A 488 -6.12 -5.35 -17.36
C ARG A 488 -6.90 -6.42 -18.13
N GLU A 489 -6.36 -7.62 -18.22
CA GLU A 489 -7.00 -8.75 -18.91
C GLU A 489 -8.10 -9.38 -18.05
N GLU A 490 -8.06 -9.20 -16.73
CA GLU A 490 -9.05 -9.71 -15.77
C GLU A 490 -10.30 -8.82 -15.61
N VAL A 491 -10.45 -7.77 -16.43
CA VAL A 491 -11.58 -6.82 -16.38
C VAL A 491 -12.90 -7.53 -16.62
N ARG A 492 -13.87 -7.32 -15.71
CA ARG A 492 -15.21 -7.88 -15.84
C ARG A 492 -15.92 -7.29 -17.07
N PRO A 493 -16.68 -8.09 -17.83
CA PRO A 493 -17.35 -7.61 -19.05
C PRO A 493 -18.40 -6.52 -18.82
N ARG A 494 -19.11 -6.59 -17.69
CA ARG A 494 -20.15 -5.61 -17.31
C ARG A 494 -19.50 -4.55 -16.42
N PRO A 495 -19.44 -3.28 -16.84
CA PRO A 495 -18.92 -2.20 -16.00
C PRO A 495 -19.94 -1.78 -14.94
N ASP A 496 -19.44 -1.13 -13.89
CA ASP A 496 -20.27 -0.39 -12.93
C ASP A 496 -20.66 0.98 -13.50
N PRO A 497 -21.92 1.44 -13.34
CA PRO A 497 -22.38 2.71 -13.91
C PRO A 497 -21.69 3.96 -13.33
N VAL A 498 -21.05 3.86 -12.16
CA VAL A 498 -20.41 5.01 -11.48
C VAL A 498 -18.88 4.88 -11.47
N ARG A 499 -18.37 3.66 -11.24
CA ARG A 499 -16.94 3.34 -11.11
C ARG A 499 -16.31 2.84 -12.41
N GLY A 500 -17.13 2.54 -13.42
CA GLY A 500 -16.67 2.06 -14.71
C GLY A 500 -16.17 0.60 -14.65
N PRO A 501 -15.16 0.23 -15.45
CA PRO A 501 -14.58 -1.10 -15.42
C PRO A 501 -14.09 -1.50 -14.02
N TYR A 502 -14.27 -2.76 -13.68
CA TYR A 502 -13.81 -3.30 -12.40
C TYR A 502 -13.29 -4.74 -12.52
N LEU A 503 -12.43 -5.11 -11.59
CA LEU A 503 -11.90 -6.47 -11.39
C LEU A 503 -12.65 -7.16 -10.25
N ASP A 504 -12.49 -8.47 -10.12
CA ASP A 504 -12.77 -9.13 -8.84
C ASP A 504 -11.50 -9.29 -8.01
N ASN A 505 -11.59 -9.29 -6.68
CA ASN A 505 -10.40 -9.44 -5.84
C ASN A 505 -9.65 -10.77 -6.00
N THR A 506 -10.27 -11.82 -6.56
CA THR A 506 -9.53 -13.03 -6.97
C THR A 506 -8.50 -12.76 -8.07
N SER A 507 -8.71 -11.71 -8.87
CA SER A 507 -7.79 -11.33 -9.96
C SER A 507 -6.40 -10.98 -9.44
N VAL A 508 -6.31 -10.39 -8.24
CA VAL A 508 -5.02 -10.12 -7.57
C VAL A 508 -4.28 -11.44 -7.33
N GLY A 509 -4.97 -12.42 -6.75
CA GLY A 509 -4.41 -13.75 -6.50
C GLY A 509 -3.96 -14.45 -7.78
N ASN A 510 -4.83 -14.52 -8.77
CA ASN A 510 -4.56 -15.17 -10.05
C ASN A 510 -3.36 -14.56 -10.76
N VAL A 511 -3.30 -13.23 -10.86
CA VAL A 511 -2.21 -12.53 -11.54
C VAL A 511 -0.90 -12.69 -10.78
N VAL A 512 -0.90 -12.47 -9.46
CA VAL A 512 0.35 -12.57 -8.67
C VAL A 512 0.90 -13.99 -8.68
N MET A 513 0.06 -15.01 -8.49
CA MET A 513 0.51 -16.41 -8.59
C MET A 513 1.03 -16.75 -9.99
N THR A 514 0.41 -16.20 -11.04
CA THR A 514 0.91 -16.38 -12.42
C THR A 514 2.31 -15.77 -12.62
N LEU A 515 2.56 -14.60 -12.04
CA LEU A 515 3.88 -13.94 -12.11
C LEU A 515 4.95 -14.63 -11.27
N LEU A 516 4.54 -15.32 -10.20
CA LEU A 516 5.44 -16.09 -9.33
C LEU A 516 5.72 -17.50 -9.83
N ALA A 517 4.81 -18.07 -10.62
CA ALA A 517 4.93 -19.44 -11.11
C ALA A 517 6.29 -19.69 -11.80
N PRO A 518 6.98 -20.82 -11.50
CA PRO A 518 8.21 -21.18 -12.18
C PRO A 518 7.99 -21.26 -13.69
N LYS A 519 8.98 -20.82 -14.50
CA LYS A 519 8.92 -21.00 -15.95
C LYS A 519 8.77 -22.50 -16.23
N ARG A 520 7.72 -22.89 -16.97
CA ARG A 520 7.69 -24.22 -17.60
C ARG A 520 8.81 -24.22 -18.64
N HIS A 521 9.88 -24.98 -18.36
CA HIS A 521 10.99 -25.20 -19.27
C HIS A 521 10.58 -25.98 -20.51
#